data_AF-A0AAD9IDT7-F1
#
_entry.id   AF-A0AAD9IDT7-F1
#
_cell.length_a   1.000
_cell.length_b   1.000
_cell.length_c   1.000
_cell.angle_alpha   90.00
_cell.angle_beta   90.00
_cell.angle_gamma   90.00
#
_symmetry.space_group_name_H-M   'P 1'
#
loop_
_entity.id
_entity.type
_entity.pdbx_description
1 polymer ?
#
loop_
_entity_poly.entity_id
_entity_poly.type
_entity_poly.pdbx_seq_one_letter_code
_entity_poly.pdbx_strand_id
1 'polypeptide(L)'
;MWSRGGPSRALPSSTATQRRPRRARSSPGPSGSIDLSYASGWASPQLHGSIQGAPWARQTLAPVVSGDGRWHCLRVPLTGSGQAPLLEFVMTDGASGWDKPGAGRGAAGDGENTPLPANYVISKPGRYCLRDGELRDVSSSRRLFLATDLDDTLIGDDAATAAFRDWWQERALAAGSRLAYNTGRSLELFLDLLASKRGLLPPPDVLISAVGTRLYERAGGAGADPGRWRPVPEYERRLDEGWDLGLVRELAYAELARVGREAMHFRPPVEQNAHKVTCGVRGDVLPGVLAAPARAPGRAACGRAPRLQRHGRLALRRPRAAPRGQAPGHGLCRARAGLFTRRNRGRGRQRQRHRHARGRAPRHRGGQRAARPHALAAGRGGRSRSRRPDESHARLGHPGRAPGPRV
;
A
#
# COMPACT_ATOMS: atom_id res chain seq x y z
N MET A 1 36.45 18.06 72.90
CA MET A 1 36.80 19.30 72.17
C MET A 1 36.91 18.95 70.69
N TRP A 2 35.98 19.50 69.89
CA TRP A 2 36.00 19.68 68.43
C TRP A 2 35.76 18.49 67.49
N SER A 3 34.46 18.37 67.16
CA SER A 3 33.86 17.80 65.97
C SER A 3 34.34 18.44 64.66
N ARG A 4 34.36 17.67 63.56
CA ARG A 4 34.19 18.19 62.20
C ARG A 4 33.22 17.30 61.43
N GLY A 5 32.00 17.81 61.24
CA GLY A 5 30.98 17.25 60.36
C GLY A 5 31.20 17.66 58.92
N GLY A 6 31.06 16.72 58.00
CA GLY A 6 30.94 16.98 56.56
C GLY A 6 29.47 17.18 56.17
N PRO A 7 29.16 18.08 55.21
CA PRO A 7 27.78 18.34 54.82
C PRO A 7 27.23 17.20 53.96
N SER A 8 26.13 16.61 54.42
CA SER A 8 25.31 15.66 53.66
C SER A 8 24.57 16.40 52.54
N ARG A 9 24.95 16.14 51.28
CA ARG A 9 24.25 16.65 50.10
C ARG A 9 22.97 15.85 49.87
N ALA A 10 21.84 16.42 50.27
CA ALA A 10 20.52 15.89 49.93
C ALA A 10 20.27 16.01 48.41
N LEU A 11 19.89 14.90 47.78
CA LEU A 11 19.39 14.87 46.41
C LEU A 11 17.94 15.42 46.37
N PRO A 12 17.57 16.28 45.41
CA PRO A 12 16.20 16.72 45.27
C PRO A 12 15.34 15.60 44.65
N SER A 13 14.41 15.08 45.45
CA SER A 13 13.32 14.20 45.01
C SER A 13 12.32 14.99 44.16
N SER A 14 12.55 15.07 42.86
CA SER A 14 11.60 15.62 41.89
C SER A 14 10.55 14.57 41.52
N THR A 15 9.51 14.46 42.33
CA THR A 15 8.25 13.80 41.93
C THR A 15 7.45 14.76 41.04
N ALA A 16 7.88 14.90 39.79
CA ALA A 16 7.08 15.53 38.75
C ALA A 16 5.97 14.56 38.32
N THR A 17 4.83 14.64 39.00
CA THR A 17 3.58 14.03 38.56
C THR A 17 3.23 14.58 37.18
N GLN A 18 3.55 13.82 36.12
CA GLN A 18 3.12 14.09 34.75
C GLN A 18 1.58 14.06 34.72
N ARG A 19 0.97 15.22 34.94
CA ARG A 19 -0.42 15.48 34.60
C ARG A 19 -0.55 15.23 33.10
N ARG A 20 -1.21 14.11 32.75
CA ARG A 20 -1.69 13.88 31.39
C ARG A 20 -2.43 15.14 30.94
N PRO A 21 -2.12 15.71 29.77
CA PRO A 21 -2.85 16.86 29.27
C PRO A 21 -4.32 16.46 29.19
N ARG A 22 -5.17 17.17 29.95
CA ARG A 22 -6.62 17.13 29.78
C ARG A 22 -6.87 17.38 28.29
N ARG A 23 -7.44 16.40 27.59
CA ARG A 23 -7.92 16.58 26.21
C ARG A 23 -8.77 17.84 26.20
N ALA A 24 -8.28 18.89 25.55
CA ALA A 24 -9.07 20.06 25.25
C ALA A 24 -10.34 19.55 24.55
N ARG A 25 -11.50 19.87 25.12
CA ARG A 25 -12.77 19.69 24.41
C ARG A 25 -12.69 20.59 23.19
N SER A 26 -12.51 19.99 22.03
CA SER A 26 -12.59 20.66 20.74
C SER A 26 -13.93 21.38 20.66
N SER A 27 -13.90 22.71 20.58
CA SER A 27 -15.07 23.52 20.27
C SER A 27 -15.74 22.98 19.00
N PRO A 28 -17.08 22.80 18.96
CA PRO A 28 -17.77 22.39 17.75
C PRO A 28 -17.82 23.58 16.79
N GLY A 29 -17.24 23.41 15.61
CA GLY A 29 -17.24 24.36 14.51
C GLY A 29 -15.94 24.23 13.75
N PRO A 30 -15.96 23.61 12.56
CA PRO A 30 -16.36 24.39 11.39
C PRO A 30 -17.24 23.59 10.40
N SER A 31 -17.75 24.30 9.40
CA SER A 31 -18.41 23.83 8.19
C SER A 31 -18.12 22.38 7.80
N GLY A 32 -19.18 21.59 7.56
CA GLY A 32 -19.05 20.25 7.01
C GLY A 32 -18.40 20.26 5.62
N SER A 33 -17.89 19.13 5.18
CA SER A 33 -17.46 18.93 3.79
C SER A 33 -18.06 17.65 3.23
N ILE A 34 -18.13 17.58 1.91
CA ILE A 34 -18.39 16.34 1.19
C ILE A 34 -17.06 15.88 0.60
N ASP A 35 -16.58 14.73 1.05
CA ASP A 35 -15.44 14.04 0.44
C ASP A 35 -16.01 12.97 -0.51
N LEU A 36 -16.03 13.24 -1.81
CA LEU A 36 -16.49 12.32 -2.83
C LEU A 36 -15.30 11.56 -3.43
N SER A 37 -15.39 10.23 -3.48
CA SER A 37 -14.50 9.37 -4.26
C SER A 37 -15.30 8.75 -5.40
N TYR A 38 -14.74 8.76 -6.62
CA TYR A 38 -15.39 8.30 -7.84
C TYR A 38 -14.50 7.29 -8.56
N ALA A 39 -15.05 6.14 -8.91
CA ALA A 39 -14.36 5.12 -9.70
C ALA A 39 -14.88 5.15 -11.14
N SER A 40 -14.00 5.38 -12.11
CA SER A 40 -14.34 5.38 -13.54
C SER A 40 -13.17 4.95 -14.42
N GLY A 41 -13.44 4.73 -15.71
CA GLY A 41 -12.41 4.56 -16.73
C GLY A 41 -11.91 5.89 -17.34
N TRP A 42 -12.43 7.04 -16.87
CA TRP A 42 -12.09 8.34 -17.45
C TRP A 42 -10.78 8.87 -16.90
N ALA A 43 -9.95 9.45 -17.78
CA ALA A 43 -8.67 10.02 -17.37
C ALA A 43 -8.86 11.24 -16.44
N SER A 44 -9.84 12.09 -16.76
CA SER A 44 -10.10 13.36 -16.08
C SER A 44 -11.59 13.57 -15.82
N PRO A 45 -12.23 12.75 -14.97
CA PRO A 45 -13.64 12.89 -14.64
C PRO A 45 -13.90 14.24 -13.96
N GLN A 46 -15.03 14.83 -14.31
CA GLN A 46 -15.52 16.08 -13.75
C GLN A 46 -16.90 15.83 -13.13
N LEU A 47 -17.11 16.45 -11.97
CA LEU A 47 -18.44 16.61 -11.41
C LEU A 47 -19.10 17.80 -12.11
N HIS A 48 -20.31 17.63 -12.63
CA HIS A 48 -21.16 18.73 -13.08
C HIS A 48 -22.39 18.78 -12.16
N GLY A 49 -22.53 19.86 -11.39
CA GLY A 49 -23.53 19.90 -10.33
C GLY A 49 -23.75 21.25 -9.68
N SER A 50 -24.79 21.32 -8.86
CA SER A 50 -25.10 22.43 -7.97
C SER A 50 -24.64 22.12 -6.54
N ILE A 51 -23.85 23.01 -5.94
CA ILE A 51 -23.46 22.95 -4.53
C ILE A 51 -24.34 23.90 -3.73
N GLN A 52 -25.09 23.39 -2.76
CA GLN A 52 -25.98 24.18 -1.89
C GLN A 52 -26.93 25.13 -2.66
N GLY A 53 -27.45 24.68 -3.81
CA GLY A 53 -28.36 25.45 -4.66
C GLY A 53 -27.69 26.49 -5.56
N ALA A 54 -26.35 26.57 -5.58
CA ALA A 54 -25.63 27.44 -6.52
C ALA A 54 -25.86 27.02 -7.99
N PRO A 55 -25.64 27.92 -8.97
CA PRO A 55 -25.69 27.56 -10.37
C PRO A 55 -24.82 26.34 -10.71
N TRP A 56 -25.29 25.52 -11.65
CA TRP A 56 -24.59 24.32 -12.08
C TRP A 56 -23.21 24.66 -12.64
N ALA A 57 -22.17 24.05 -12.07
CA ALA A 57 -20.78 24.28 -12.45
C ALA A 57 -20.03 22.95 -12.60
N ARG A 58 -18.88 23.00 -13.29
CA ARG A 58 -17.99 21.84 -13.41
C ARG A 58 -16.85 21.93 -12.38
N GLN A 59 -16.49 20.80 -11.80
CA GLN A 59 -15.38 20.65 -10.88
C GLN A 59 -14.56 19.43 -11.25
N THR A 60 -13.26 19.62 -11.46
CA THR A 60 -12.33 18.54 -11.79
C THR A 60 -11.99 17.74 -10.54
N LEU A 61 -12.07 16.40 -10.63
CA LEU A 61 -11.62 15.52 -9.54
C LEU A 61 -10.11 15.31 -9.63
N ALA A 62 -9.46 15.22 -8.46
CA ALA A 62 -8.03 14.89 -8.38
C ALA A 62 -7.83 13.36 -8.45
N PRO A 63 -6.80 12.86 -9.16
CA PRO A 63 -6.53 11.42 -9.19
C PRO A 63 -6.08 10.91 -7.81
N VAL A 64 -6.59 9.74 -7.41
CA VAL A 64 -6.15 9.02 -6.21
C VAL A 64 -4.91 8.19 -6.56
N VAL A 65 -3.83 8.43 -5.83
CA VAL A 65 -2.51 7.84 -6.09
C VAL A 65 -2.51 6.31 -6.08
N SER A 66 -3.22 5.73 -5.12
CA SER A 66 -3.42 4.28 -4.96
C SER A 66 -4.66 3.77 -5.72
N GLY A 67 -5.20 4.59 -6.63
CA GLY A 67 -6.39 4.33 -7.42
C GLY A 67 -6.17 3.62 -8.76
N ASP A 68 -4.92 3.33 -9.13
CA ASP A 68 -4.54 2.75 -10.43
C ASP A 68 -5.14 3.51 -11.63
N GLY A 69 -5.25 4.84 -11.51
CA GLY A 69 -5.85 5.71 -12.52
C GLY A 69 -7.38 5.63 -12.62
N ARG A 70 -8.02 4.70 -11.91
CA ARG A 70 -9.48 4.53 -11.92
C ARG A 70 -10.21 5.37 -10.88
N TRP A 71 -9.52 5.72 -9.80
CA TRP A 71 -10.13 6.46 -8.70
C TRP A 71 -9.71 7.92 -8.70
N HIS A 72 -10.70 8.78 -8.49
CA HIS A 72 -10.54 10.21 -8.35
C HIS A 72 -11.32 10.71 -7.14
N CYS A 73 -10.92 11.84 -6.58
CA CYS A 73 -11.57 12.41 -5.42
C CYS A 73 -11.80 13.92 -5.56
N LEU A 74 -12.85 14.41 -4.93
CA LEU A 74 -13.17 15.82 -4.81
C LEU A 74 -13.60 16.09 -3.36
N ARG A 75 -13.05 17.15 -2.78
CA ARG A 75 -13.55 17.71 -1.53
C ARG A 75 -14.34 18.96 -1.84
N VAL A 76 -15.64 18.92 -1.54
CA VAL A 76 -16.54 20.07 -1.66
C VAL A 76 -16.66 20.72 -0.27
N PRO A 77 -16.06 21.90 -0.06
CA PRO A 77 -16.29 22.66 1.16
C PRO A 77 -17.74 23.16 1.18
N LEU A 78 -18.41 23.06 2.33
CA LEU A 78 -19.75 23.63 2.49
C LEU A 78 -19.63 24.94 3.26
N THR A 79 -20.32 25.98 2.80
CA THR A 79 -20.32 27.30 3.46
C THR A 79 -21.70 27.55 4.04
N GLY A 80 -21.86 27.35 5.34
CA GLY A 80 -23.11 27.63 6.06
C GLY A 80 -24.19 26.55 5.98
N SER A 81 -25.36 26.86 6.52
CA SER A 81 -26.55 26.00 6.60
C SER A 81 -27.41 26.07 5.33
N GLY A 82 -26.80 25.82 4.16
CA GLY A 82 -27.54 25.79 2.90
C GLY A 82 -28.72 24.80 2.95
N GLN A 83 -29.82 25.13 2.27
CA GLN A 83 -30.95 24.21 2.11
C GLN A 83 -30.49 22.93 1.40
N ALA A 84 -31.04 21.80 1.82
CA ALA A 84 -30.80 20.53 1.16
C ALA A 84 -31.44 20.53 -0.26
N PRO A 85 -30.82 19.87 -1.25
CA PRO A 85 -29.60 19.07 -1.13
C PRO A 85 -28.32 19.90 -1.06
N LEU A 86 -27.31 19.38 -0.36
CA LEU A 86 -26.01 20.03 -0.24
C LEU A 86 -25.20 19.92 -1.52
N LEU A 87 -25.42 18.85 -2.29
CA LEU A 87 -24.83 18.62 -3.59
C LEU A 87 -25.79 17.80 -4.45
N GLU A 88 -26.12 18.34 -5.62
CA GLU A 88 -26.83 17.64 -6.69
C GLU A 88 -25.93 17.62 -7.93
N PHE A 89 -25.70 16.46 -8.54
CA PHE A 89 -24.69 16.34 -9.59
C PHE A 89 -24.86 15.14 -10.52
N VAL A 90 -24.13 15.19 -11.62
CA VAL A 90 -23.81 14.05 -12.49
C VAL A 90 -22.30 14.04 -12.75
N MET A 91 -21.77 12.91 -13.22
CA MET A 91 -20.36 12.83 -13.60
C MET A 91 -20.24 12.91 -15.13
N THR A 92 -19.17 13.53 -15.61
CA THR A 92 -18.84 13.62 -17.04
C THR A 92 -17.35 13.42 -17.28
N ASP A 93 -16.99 12.94 -18.46
CA ASP A 93 -15.60 12.90 -18.94
C ASP A 93 -15.10 14.26 -19.46
N GLY A 94 -15.97 15.28 -19.47
CA GLY A 94 -15.69 16.60 -20.02
C GLY A 94 -15.91 16.70 -21.54
N ALA A 95 -16.31 15.61 -22.19
CA ALA A 95 -16.65 15.51 -23.60
C ALA A 95 -18.14 15.14 -23.75
N SER A 96 -18.46 13.94 -24.24
CA SER A 96 -19.83 13.47 -24.46
C SER A 96 -20.27 12.39 -23.47
N GLY A 97 -19.36 11.87 -22.63
CA GLY A 97 -19.65 10.86 -21.64
C GLY A 97 -20.37 11.44 -20.42
N TRP A 98 -21.43 10.76 -20.00
CA TRP A 98 -22.20 11.08 -18.80
C TRP A 98 -22.45 9.82 -17.97
N ASP A 99 -22.24 9.92 -16.66
CA ASP A 99 -22.64 8.93 -15.67
C ASP A 99 -23.71 9.59 -14.79
N LYS A 100 -24.90 8.99 -14.84
CA LYS A 100 -26.13 9.42 -14.18
C LYS A 100 -26.74 8.20 -13.46
N PRO A 101 -27.55 8.42 -12.41
CA PRO A 101 -28.21 7.33 -11.71
C PRO A 101 -28.94 6.40 -12.69
N GLY A 102 -28.69 5.09 -12.58
CA GLY A 102 -29.36 4.07 -13.40
C GLY A 102 -28.80 3.84 -14.80
N ALA A 103 -27.83 4.62 -15.29
CA ALA A 103 -27.26 4.43 -16.63
C ALA A 103 -26.54 3.08 -16.84
N GLY A 104 -26.17 2.37 -15.76
CA GLY A 104 -25.48 1.08 -15.80
C GLY A 104 -26.35 -0.16 -15.55
N ARG A 105 -27.59 0.00 -15.06
CA ARG A 105 -28.55 -1.12 -15.02
C ARG A 105 -29.26 -1.11 -16.35
N GLY A 106 -28.90 -2.05 -17.23
CA GLY A 106 -29.61 -2.25 -18.49
C GLY A 106 -31.11 -2.20 -18.24
N ALA A 107 -31.86 -1.56 -19.13
CA ALA A 107 -33.30 -1.37 -19.09
C ALA A 107 -34.09 -2.70 -19.22
N ALA A 108 -33.71 -3.70 -18.42
CA ALA A 108 -34.40 -4.95 -18.19
C ALA A 108 -34.70 -4.94 -16.68
N GLY A 109 -35.93 -4.86 -16.22
CA GLY A 109 -37.21 -4.85 -16.91
C GLY A 109 -38.22 -5.37 -15.89
N ASP A 110 -38.26 -4.73 -14.72
CA ASP A 110 -38.94 -5.25 -13.55
C ASP A 110 -40.22 -4.44 -13.27
N GLY A 111 -40.89 -3.94 -14.31
CA GLY A 111 -42.28 -3.45 -14.28
C GLY A 111 -42.65 -2.30 -13.32
N GLU A 112 -41.76 -1.85 -12.44
CA GLU A 112 -42.07 -0.84 -11.43
C GLU A 112 -41.66 0.53 -11.98
N ASN A 113 -42.67 1.25 -12.46
CA ASN A 113 -42.58 2.51 -13.18
C ASN A 113 -42.18 3.71 -12.28
N THR A 114 -41.26 3.49 -11.34
CA THR A 114 -40.76 4.54 -10.46
C THR A 114 -39.72 5.36 -11.23
N PRO A 115 -39.96 6.67 -11.49
CA PRO A 115 -39.01 7.51 -12.19
C PRO A 115 -37.66 7.48 -11.47
N LEU A 116 -36.62 6.99 -12.14
CA LEU A 116 -35.27 7.07 -11.57
C LEU A 116 -34.88 8.54 -11.40
N PRO A 117 -34.19 8.90 -10.30
CA PRO A 117 -33.74 10.27 -10.10
C PRO A 117 -32.81 10.68 -11.24
N ALA A 118 -33.00 11.88 -11.78
CA ALA A 118 -32.20 12.39 -12.90
C ALA A 118 -30.73 12.63 -12.52
N ASN A 119 -30.45 12.90 -11.24
CA ASN A 119 -29.16 13.34 -10.70
C ASN A 119 -28.81 12.60 -9.40
N TYR A 120 -27.51 12.50 -9.10
CA TYR A 120 -27.03 12.09 -7.79
C TYR A 120 -27.26 13.19 -6.76
N VAL A 121 -27.65 12.82 -5.54
CA VAL A 121 -27.99 13.77 -4.48
C VAL A 121 -27.31 13.40 -3.17
N ILE A 122 -26.66 14.38 -2.54
CA ILE A 122 -26.07 14.29 -1.20
C ILE A 122 -26.69 15.37 -0.30
N SER A 123 -27.36 14.94 0.76
CA SER A 123 -28.09 15.85 1.67
C SER A 123 -27.39 16.07 3.01
N LYS A 124 -26.29 15.37 3.29
CA LYS A 124 -25.56 15.47 4.58
C LYS A 124 -24.05 15.56 4.33
N PRO A 125 -23.30 16.35 5.13
CA PRO A 125 -21.84 16.33 5.08
C PRO A 125 -21.33 14.92 5.40
N GLY A 126 -20.23 14.51 4.78
CA GLY A 126 -19.74 13.14 4.95
C GLY A 126 -18.77 12.70 3.86
N ARG A 127 -18.53 11.40 3.82
CA ARG A 127 -17.70 10.73 2.81
C ARG A 127 -18.59 9.85 1.95
N TYR A 128 -18.44 9.98 0.65
CA TYR A 128 -19.25 9.27 -0.32
C TYR A 128 -18.39 8.59 -1.37
N CYS A 129 -18.87 7.46 -1.85
CA CYS A 129 -18.27 6.70 -2.94
C CYS A 129 -19.28 6.58 -4.07
N LEU A 130 -18.92 7.01 -5.27
CA LEU A 130 -19.69 6.77 -6.48
C LEU A 130 -18.94 5.78 -7.36
N ARG A 131 -19.61 4.67 -7.70
CA ARG A 131 -19.04 3.64 -8.57
C ARG A 131 -20.16 2.88 -9.26
N ASP A 132 -19.98 2.58 -10.54
CA ASP A 132 -20.92 1.76 -11.33
C ASP A 132 -22.37 2.30 -11.26
N GLY A 133 -22.50 3.63 -11.26
CA GLY A 133 -23.79 4.33 -11.15
C GLY A 133 -24.42 4.34 -9.75
N GLU A 134 -23.72 3.86 -8.72
CA GLU A 134 -24.23 3.74 -7.35
C GLU A 134 -23.48 4.68 -6.39
N LEU A 135 -24.21 5.62 -5.79
CA LEU A 135 -23.71 6.52 -4.76
C LEU A 135 -23.94 5.91 -3.36
N ARG A 136 -22.87 5.70 -2.60
CA ARG A 136 -22.90 5.13 -1.25
C ARG A 136 -22.32 6.08 -0.22
N ASP A 137 -23.00 6.22 0.91
CA ASP A 137 -22.44 6.87 2.10
C ASP A 137 -21.44 5.93 2.79
N VAL A 138 -20.18 6.33 2.83
CA VAL A 138 -19.07 5.61 3.48
C VAL A 138 -18.57 6.33 4.74
N SER A 139 -19.37 7.26 5.28
CA SER A 139 -19.02 8.06 6.46
C SER A 139 -18.80 7.22 7.71
N SER A 140 -19.49 6.08 7.84
CA SER A 140 -19.29 5.11 8.93
C SER A 140 -18.09 4.19 8.72
N SER A 141 -17.52 4.12 7.51
CA SER A 141 -16.39 3.26 7.20
C SER A 141 -15.10 3.79 7.82
N ARG A 142 -14.38 2.94 8.54
CA ARG A 142 -13.13 3.31 9.21
C ARG A 142 -12.01 3.52 8.17
N ARG A 143 -11.31 4.67 8.25
CA ARG A 143 -10.05 4.87 7.51
C ARG A 143 -8.97 3.97 8.11
N LEU A 144 -8.32 3.18 7.27
CA LEU A 144 -7.21 2.33 7.65
C LEU A 144 -5.89 2.92 7.14
N PHE A 145 -4.84 2.75 7.91
CA PHE A 145 -3.47 2.81 7.40
C PHE A 145 -2.91 1.40 7.53
N LEU A 146 -2.83 0.67 6.42
CA LEU A 146 -2.34 -0.70 6.40
C LEU A 146 -0.88 -0.71 6.00
N ALA A 147 0.01 -1.03 6.93
CA ALA A 147 1.39 -1.36 6.62
C ALA A 147 1.55 -2.89 6.64
N THR A 148 1.95 -3.45 5.50
CA THR A 148 2.09 -4.90 5.34
C THR A 148 3.46 -5.25 4.81
N ASP A 149 3.97 -6.39 5.25
CA ASP A 149 5.10 -7.04 4.56
C ASP A 149 4.67 -7.43 3.14
N LEU A 150 5.63 -7.43 2.22
CA LEU A 150 5.36 -7.72 0.80
C LEU A 150 5.70 -9.17 0.45
N ASP A 151 6.98 -9.52 0.60
CA ASP A 151 7.52 -10.83 0.26
C ASP A 151 6.93 -11.93 1.18
N ASP A 152 6.50 -13.06 0.61
CA ASP A 152 5.83 -14.16 1.32
C ASP A 152 4.54 -13.80 2.08
N THR A 153 4.01 -12.58 1.89
CA THR A 153 2.72 -12.13 2.47
C THR A 153 1.72 -11.79 1.38
N LEU A 154 2.06 -10.83 0.51
CA LEU A 154 1.27 -10.46 -0.67
C LEU A 154 1.84 -11.05 -1.97
N ILE A 155 3.08 -11.55 -1.92
CA ILE A 155 3.72 -12.23 -3.04
C ILE A 155 3.84 -13.70 -2.68
N GLY A 156 3.21 -14.58 -3.47
CA GLY A 156 3.27 -16.03 -3.28
C GLY A 156 2.00 -16.74 -3.74
N ASP A 157 0.84 -16.13 -3.51
CA ASP A 157 -0.46 -16.60 -3.99
C ASP A 157 -1.18 -15.49 -4.75
N ASP A 158 -1.14 -15.58 -6.07
CA ASP A 158 -1.71 -14.54 -6.94
C ASP A 158 -3.24 -14.46 -6.81
N ALA A 159 -3.95 -15.57 -6.54
CA ALA A 159 -5.40 -15.54 -6.38
C ALA A 159 -5.80 -14.79 -5.10
N ALA A 160 -5.12 -15.06 -3.99
CA ALA A 160 -5.35 -14.35 -2.74
C ALA A 160 -5.02 -12.85 -2.87
N THR A 161 -3.95 -12.51 -3.58
CA THR A 161 -3.54 -11.12 -3.81
C THR A 161 -4.53 -10.37 -4.69
N ALA A 162 -5.07 -11.01 -5.74
CA ALA A 162 -6.14 -10.44 -6.54
C ALA A 162 -7.40 -10.16 -5.71
N ALA A 163 -7.82 -11.10 -4.86
CA ALA A 163 -8.96 -10.91 -3.97
C ALA A 163 -8.73 -9.77 -2.97
N PHE A 164 -7.52 -9.64 -2.43
CA PHE A 164 -7.14 -8.53 -1.57
C PHE A 164 -7.16 -7.19 -2.32
N ARG A 165 -6.58 -7.13 -3.53
CA ARG A 165 -6.60 -5.94 -4.39
C ARG A 165 -8.02 -5.46 -4.60
N ASP A 166 -8.91 -6.36 -4.99
CA ASP A 166 -10.30 -6.03 -5.29
C ASP A 166 -10.94 -5.46 -4.02
N TRP A 167 -10.94 -6.20 -2.91
CA TRP A 167 -11.46 -5.71 -1.63
C TRP A 167 -10.88 -4.35 -1.21
N TRP A 168 -9.57 -4.15 -1.38
CA TRP A 168 -8.89 -2.92 -1.03
C TRP A 168 -9.42 -1.75 -1.86
N GLN A 169 -9.52 -1.93 -3.18
CA GLN A 169 -10.03 -0.91 -4.10
C GLN A 169 -11.51 -0.61 -3.83
N GLU A 170 -12.36 -1.61 -3.59
CA GLU A 170 -13.81 -1.36 -3.44
C GLU A 170 -14.18 -0.75 -2.09
N ARG A 171 -13.51 -1.16 -1.01
CA ARG A 171 -13.94 -0.79 0.36
C ARG A 171 -12.96 0.15 1.03
N ALA A 172 -11.69 -0.21 1.08
CA ALA A 172 -10.71 0.52 1.86
C ALA A 172 -10.36 1.87 1.21
N LEU A 173 -10.11 1.86 -0.09
CA LEU A 173 -9.71 3.05 -0.84
C LEU A 173 -10.83 4.09 -0.87
N ALA A 174 -12.07 3.67 -1.13
CA ALA A 174 -13.26 4.52 -1.09
C ALA A 174 -13.48 5.19 0.27
N ALA A 175 -13.15 4.50 1.38
CA ALA A 175 -13.19 5.10 2.71
C ALA A 175 -12.07 6.15 2.93
N GLY A 176 -11.09 6.21 2.03
CA GLY A 176 -9.89 7.04 2.11
C GLY A 176 -8.80 6.42 2.99
N SER A 177 -8.66 5.09 2.93
CA SER A 177 -7.56 4.34 3.56
C SER A 177 -6.27 4.45 2.75
N ARG A 178 -5.13 4.20 3.39
CA ARG A 178 -3.80 4.21 2.76
C ARG A 178 -3.06 2.89 2.95
N LEU A 179 -2.32 2.49 1.93
CA LEU A 179 -1.54 1.24 1.88
C LEU A 179 -0.04 1.55 1.89
N ALA A 180 0.69 0.86 2.75
CA ALA A 180 2.14 0.91 2.81
C ALA A 180 2.73 -0.49 2.67
N TYR A 181 3.66 -0.66 1.73
CA TYR A 181 4.45 -1.89 1.63
C TYR A 181 5.74 -1.77 2.41
N ASN A 182 6.07 -2.80 3.17
CA ASN A 182 7.33 -2.99 3.84
C ASN A 182 8.06 -4.16 3.18
N THR A 183 9.28 -3.93 2.70
CA THR A 183 10.07 -4.96 2.02
C THR A 183 11.57 -4.79 2.27
N GLY A 184 12.31 -5.90 2.16
CA GLY A 184 13.76 -5.88 2.14
C GLY A 184 14.38 -5.41 0.82
N ARG A 185 13.59 -5.34 -0.26
CA ARG A 185 14.04 -4.94 -1.60
C ARG A 185 14.50 -3.48 -1.65
N SER A 186 15.38 -3.14 -2.59
CA SER A 186 15.63 -1.74 -2.96
C SER A 186 14.41 -1.16 -3.69
N LEU A 187 14.39 0.16 -3.92
CA LEU A 187 13.34 0.78 -4.73
C LEU A 187 13.29 0.18 -6.13
N GLU A 188 14.45 0.02 -6.79
CA GLU A 188 14.57 -0.57 -8.14
C GLU A 188 13.96 -1.98 -8.20
N LEU A 189 14.38 -2.88 -7.31
CA LEU A 189 13.87 -4.25 -7.25
C LEU A 189 12.38 -4.33 -6.89
N PHE A 190 11.86 -3.31 -6.20
CA PHE A 190 10.43 -3.18 -5.95
C PHE A 190 9.68 -2.71 -7.21
N LEU A 191 10.24 -1.78 -7.97
CA LEU A 191 9.66 -1.32 -9.24
C LEU A 191 9.61 -2.45 -10.27
N ASP A 192 10.69 -3.23 -10.40
CA ASP A 192 10.72 -4.41 -11.28
C ASP A 192 9.63 -5.42 -10.89
N LEU A 193 9.46 -5.65 -9.58
CA LEU A 193 8.39 -6.51 -9.07
C LEU A 193 7.01 -5.95 -9.45
N LEU A 194 6.78 -4.66 -9.22
CA LEU A 194 5.49 -4.02 -9.53
C LEU A 194 5.17 -4.11 -11.03
N ALA A 195 6.17 -3.95 -11.89
CA ALA A 195 6.04 -4.15 -13.33
C ALA A 195 5.71 -5.61 -13.68
N SER A 196 6.41 -6.58 -13.08
CA SER A 196 6.16 -8.01 -13.31
C SER A 196 4.80 -8.51 -12.78
N LYS A 197 4.22 -7.80 -11.80
CA LYS A 197 2.95 -8.11 -11.13
C LYS A 197 1.89 -7.04 -11.44
N ARG A 198 2.00 -6.39 -12.61
CA ARG A 198 1.10 -5.31 -13.02
C ARG A 198 -0.35 -5.79 -13.03
N GLY A 199 -1.24 -4.97 -12.49
CA GLY A 199 -2.66 -5.28 -12.34
C GLY A 199 -2.98 -6.26 -11.21
N LEU A 200 -2.01 -6.96 -10.63
CA LEU A 200 -2.23 -7.90 -9.54
C LEU A 200 -2.13 -7.24 -8.17
N LEU A 201 -1.05 -6.50 -7.91
CA LEU A 201 -0.83 -5.83 -6.64
C LEU A 201 -1.63 -4.52 -6.59
N PRO A 202 -2.36 -4.23 -5.49
CA PRO A 202 -2.91 -2.89 -5.31
C PRO A 202 -1.75 -1.89 -5.22
N PRO A 203 -1.84 -0.73 -5.89
CA PRO A 203 -0.78 0.26 -5.83
C PRO A 203 -0.68 0.87 -4.42
N PRO A 204 0.49 0.82 -3.77
CA PRO A 204 0.68 1.39 -2.43
C PRO A 204 0.85 2.92 -2.49
N ASP A 205 0.48 3.60 -1.40
CA ASP A 205 0.74 5.04 -1.21
C ASP A 205 2.16 5.30 -0.67
N VAL A 206 2.70 4.34 0.08
CA VAL A 206 3.98 4.43 0.79
C VAL A 206 4.79 3.15 0.58
N LEU A 207 6.09 3.30 0.40
CA LEU A 207 7.03 2.19 0.36
C LEU A 207 8.08 2.36 1.46
N ILE A 208 8.14 1.41 2.37
CA ILE A 208 9.21 1.21 3.34
C ILE A 208 10.13 0.15 2.72
N SER A 209 11.24 0.57 2.14
CA SER A 209 12.16 -0.33 1.44
C SER A 209 13.47 -0.50 2.21
N ALA A 210 14.35 -1.34 1.66
CA ALA A 210 15.65 -1.64 2.23
C ALA A 210 15.58 -2.00 3.72
N VAL A 211 14.56 -2.79 4.12
CA VAL A 211 14.38 -3.24 5.52
C VAL A 211 14.07 -2.08 6.48
N GLY A 212 13.43 -1.03 5.98
CA GLY A 212 13.05 0.14 6.75
C GLY A 212 14.16 1.17 6.92
N THR A 213 15.15 1.19 6.04
CA THR A 213 16.16 2.27 6.03
C THR A 213 15.87 3.31 4.96
N ARG A 214 14.81 3.12 4.17
CA ARG A 214 14.32 4.10 3.19
C ARG A 214 12.81 4.14 3.24
N LEU A 215 12.26 5.34 3.14
CA LEU A 215 10.83 5.60 3.06
C LEU A 215 10.56 6.44 1.82
N TYR A 216 9.62 5.99 1.00
CA TYR A 216 9.18 6.71 -0.18
C TYR A 216 7.67 6.93 -0.12
N GLU A 217 7.24 8.09 -0.56
CA GLU A 217 5.85 8.39 -0.85
C GLU A 217 5.65 8.38 -2.36
N ARG A 218 4.54 7.78 -2.79
CA ARG A 218 4.14 7.83 -4.19
C ARG A 218 3.61 9.22 -4.48
N ALA A 219 4.17 9.89 -5.49
CA ALA A 219 3.74 11.23 -5.85
C ALA A 219 2.26 11.21 -6.26
N GLY A 220 1.50 12.18 -5.74
CA GLY A 220 0.10 12.40 -6.11
C GLY A 220 -0.15 13.82 -6.55
N GLY A 221 -1.08 13.98 -7.50
CA GLY A 221 -1.54 15.27 -7.98
C GLY A 221 -1.79 15.29 -9.48
N ALA A 222 -2.63 16.23 -9.92
CA ALA A 222 -2.79 16.54 -11.34
C ALA A 222 -1.44 16.99 -11.93
N GLY A 223 -0.94 16.26 -12.93
CA GLY A 223 0.33 16.55 -13.60
C GLY A 223 1.57 15.89 -13.00
N ALA A 224 1.47 15.18 -11.87
CA ALA A 224 2.55 14.32 -11.39
C ALA A 224 2.57 13.02 -12.20
N ASP A 225 3.74 12.55 -12.62
CA ASP A 225 3.90 11.21 -13.19
C ASP A 225 3.38 10.19 -12.15
N PRO A 226 2.24 9.52 -12.40
CA PRO A 226 1.60 8.65 -11.44
C PRO A 226 2.37 7.34 -11.24
N GLY A 227 3.67 7.27 -11.54
CA GLY A 227 4.60 6.21 -11.12
C GLY A 227 5.77 6.69 -10.26
N ARG A 228 5.94 8.01 -10.04
CA ARG A 228 7.15 8.56 -9.42
C ARG A 228 7.15 8.39 -7.90
N TRP A 229 8.23 7.81 -7.39
CA TRP A 229 8.51 7.67 -5.97
C TRP A 229 9.38 8.82 -5.46
N ARG A 230 8.99 9.46 -4.36
CA ARG A 230 9.73 10.54 -3.73
C ARG A 230 10.28 10.05 -2.39
N PRO A 231 11.60 10.12 -2.15
CA PRO A 231 12.15 9.83 -0.83
C PRO A 231 11.60 10.85 0.19
N VAL A 232 11.55 10.44 1.46
CA VAL A 232 11.15 11.30 2.59
C VAL A 232 12.40 11.67 3.40
N PRO A 233 13.05 12.82 3.13
CA PRO A 233 14.34 13.16 3.75
C PRO A 233 14.28 13.27 5.28
N GLU A 234 13.14 13.70 5.83
CA GLU A 234 12.89 13.78 7.27
C GLU A 234 13.03 12.41 7.94
N TYR A 235 12.64 11.33 7.24
CA TYR A 235 12.78 9.98 7.74
C TYR A 235 14.25 9.57 7.82
N GLU A 236 15.03 9.91 6.80
CA GLU A 236 16.47 9.59 6.75
C GLU A 236 17.25 10.36 7.81
N ARG A 237 16.94 11.65 8.02
CA ARG A 237 17.53 12.43 9.12
C ARG A 237 17.29 11.83 10.49
N ARG A 238 16.15 11.16 10.70
CA ARG A 238 15.87 10.44 11.95
C ARG A 238 16.66 9.15 12.09
N LEU A 239 17.11 8.56 10.99
CA LEU A 239 17.99 7.39 11.01
C LEU A 239 19.45 7.76 11.27
N ASP A 240 19.85 9.00 10.98
CA ASP A 240 21.19 9.51 11.30
C ASP A 240 21.44 9.54 12.82
N GLU A 241 20.39 9.68 13.63
CA GLU A 241 20.50 9.75 15.09
C GLU A 241 21.10 8.46 15.67
N GLY A 242 22.37 8.55 16.09
CA GLY A 242 23.12 7.44 16.66
C GLY A 242 23.60 6.39 15.65
N TRP A 243 23.56 6.70 14.35
CA TRP A 243 24.12 5.86 13.30
C TRP A 243 25.49 6.37 12.84
N ASP A 244 26.48 5.49 12.86
CA ASP A 244 27.83 5.77 12.32
C ASP A 244 28.15 4.70 11.27
N LEU A 245 28.03 5.06 9.99
CA LEU A 245 28.30 4.15 8.89
C LEU A 245 29.77 3.69 8.87
N GLY A 246 30.71 4.58 9.23
CA GLY A 246 32.14 4.27 9.26
C GLY A 246 32.42 3.18 10.27
N LEU A 247 31.99 3.38 11.51
CA LEU A 247 32.12 2.40 12.59
C LEU A 247 31.46 1.06 12.24
N VAL A 248 30.26 1.08 11.64
CA VAL A 248 29.56 -0.17 11.25
C VAL A 248 30.35 -0.93 10.17
N ARG A 249 30.93 -0.22 9.19
CA ARG A 249 31.76 -0.84 8.16
C ARG A 249 33.05 -1.40 8.75
N GLU A 250 33.73 -0.66 9.63
CA GLU A 250 34.93 -1.13 10.33
C GLU A 250 34.66 -2.42 11.11
N LEU A 251 33.58 -2.47 11.89
CA LEU A 251 33.18 -3.69 12.60
C LEU A 251 32.88 -4.85 11.64
N ALA A 252 32.22 -4.59 10.51
CA ALA A 252 31.97 -5.61 9.50
C ALA A 252 33.25 -6.12 8.82
N TYR A 253 34.24 -5.26 8.56
CA TYR A 253 35.55 -5.66 8.04
C TYR A 253 36.35 -6.46 9.07
N ALA A 254 36.32 -6.06 10.35
CA ALA A 254 36.97 -6.80 11.43
C ALA A 254 36.40 -8.22 11.56
N GLU A 255 35.07 -8.37 11.51
CA GLU A 255 34.44 -9.69 11.52
C GLU A 255 34.76 -10.50 10.27
N LEU A 256 34.77 -9.88 9.08
CA LEU A 256 35.19 -10.53 7.84
C LEU A 256 36.63 -11.05 7.93
N ALA A 257 37.55 -10.27 8.48
CA ALA A 257 38.93 -10.69 8.70
C ALA A 257 39.03 -11.86 9.68
N ARG A 258 38.20 -11.84 10.75
CA ARG A 258 38.17 -12.88 11.79
C ARG A 258 37.64 -14.22 11.29
N VAL A 259 36.57 -14.23 10.49
CA VAL A 259 35.93 -15.49 10.03
C VAL A 259 36.38 -15.94 8.63
N GLY A 260 37.04 -15.07 7.87
CA GLY A 260 37.50 -15.34 6.51
C GLY A 260 36.42 -15.12 5.43
N ARG A 261 36.88 -14.88 4.19
CA ARG A 261 36.04 -14.55 3.02
C ARG A 261 35.11 -15.68 2.57
N GLU A 262 35.48 -16.93 2.85
CA GLU A 262 34.65 -18.10 2.57
C GLU A 262 33.42 -18.18 3.49
N ALA A 263 33.53 -17.61 4.70
CA ALA A 263 32.48 -17.67 5.70
C ALA A 263 31.65 -16.38 5.76
N MET A 264 32.19 -15.24 5.30
CA MET A 264 31.50 -13.96 5.26
C MET A 264 31.90 -13.16 4.01
N HIS A 265 30.95 -12.44 3.41
CA HIS A 265 31.23 -11.49 2.32
C HIS A 265 30.25 -10.33 2.36
N PHE A 266 30.66 -9.15 1.89
CA PHE A 266 29.74 -8.04 1.66
C PHE A 266 28.81 -8.36 0.50
N ARG A 267 27.53 -8.04 0.65
CA ARG A 267 26.58 -8.09 -0.48
C ARG A 267 26.89 -6.98 -1.49
N PRO A 268 26.44 -7.13 -2.75
CA PRO A 268 26.69 -6.14 -3.80
C PRO A 268 26.28 -4.71 -3.40
N PRO A 269 26.90 -3.66 -3.97
CA PRO A 269 26.63 -2.27 -3.61
C PRO A 269 25.16 -1.86 -3.65
N VAL A 270 24.37 -2.40 -4.58
CA VAL A 270 22.91 -2.13 -4.69
C VAL A 270 22.11 -2.57 -3.45
N GLU A 271 22.64 -3.51 -2.66
CA GLU A 271 22.06 -3.94 -1.40
C GLU A 271 22.55 -3.12 -0.18
N GLN A 272 23.45 -2.17 -0.39
CA GLN A 272 24.00 -1.28 0.65
C GLN A 272 23.35 0.11 0.57
N ASN A 273 23.34 0.85 1.67
CA ASN A 273 23.03 2.29 1.64
C ASN A 273 23.63 3.00 2.86
N ALA A 274 23.42 4.31 2.97
CA ALA A 274 23.95 5.13 4.05
C ALA A 274 23.60 4.63 5.46
N HIS A 275 22.48 3.91 5.63
CA HIS A 275 21.96 3.42 6.91
C HIS A 275 21.88 1.90 7.00
N LYS A 276 22.52 1.19 6.06
CA LYS A 276 22.45 -0.27 5.96
C LYS A 276 23.74 -0.87 5.42
N VAL A 277 24.31 -1.78 6.19
CA VAL A 277 25.39 -2.67 5.77
C VAL A 277 24.88 -4.12 5.79
N THR A 278 25.01 -4.81 4.65
CA THR A 278 24.52 -6.17 4.43
C THR A 278 25.68 -7.11 4.09
N CYS A 279 25.77 -8.22 4.82
CA CYS A 279 26.75 -9.27 4.56
C CYS A 279 26.06 -10.64 4.42
N GLY A 280 26.55 -11.45 3.49
CA GLY A 280 26.28 -12.89 3.46
C GLY A 280 27.19 -13.58 4.47
N VAL A 281 26.64 -14.44 5.31
CA VAL A 281 27.39 -15.13 6.37
C VAL A 281 27.01 -16.61 6.38
N ARG A 282 27.97 -17.51 6.44
CA ARG A 282 27.71 -18.95 6.54
C ARG A 282 27.03 -19.27 7.87
N GLY A 283 26.04 -20.17 7.84
CA GLY A 283 25.13 -20.37 8.97
C GLY A 283 25.80 -20.88 10.25
N ASP A 284 26.89 -21.62 10.11
CA ASP A 284 27.71 -22.16 11.21
C ASP A 284 28.50 -21.08 11.96
N VAL A 285 29.01 -20.05 11.28
CA VAL A 285 29.75 -18.94 11.91
C VAL A 285 28.85 -17.78 12.36
N LEU A 286 27.61 -17.72 11.87
CA LEU A 286 26.66 -16.63 12.13
C LEU A 286 26.45 -16.33 13.62
N PRO A 287 26.27 -17.33 14.53
CA PRO A 287 26.13 -17.05 15.96
C PRO A 287 27.33 -16.29 16.53
N GLY A 288 28.55 -16.62 16.10
CA GLY A 288 29.78 -15.93 16.51
C GLY A 288 29.84 -14.49 16.01
N VAL A 289 29.48 -14.27 14.74
CA VAL A 289 29.41 -12.92 14.14
C VAL A 289 28.34 -12.04 14.83
N LEU A 290 27.21 -12.62 15.24
CA LEU A 290 26.15 -11.89 15.96
C LEU A 290 26.47 -11.64 17.43
N ALA A 291 27.25 -12.53 18.06
CA ALA A 291 27.66 -12.43 19.45
C ALA A 291 28.88 -11.52 19.63
N ALA A 292 29.62 -11.22 18.55
CA ALA A 292 30.75 -10.32 18.57
C ALA A 292 30.33 -9.02 19.26
N PRO A 293 30.95 -8.66 20.40
CA PRO A 293 30.61 -7.43 21.07
C PRO A 293 30.97 -6.30 20.11
N ALA A 294 30.06 -5.34 19.93
CA ALA A 294 30.36 -4.07 19.28
C ALA A 294 31.30 -3.25 20.19
N ARG A 295 32.48 -3.79 20.47
CA ARG A 295 33.57 -3.10 21.15
C ARG A 295 34.26 -2.28 20.09
N ALA A 296 33.80 -1.04 19.93
CA ALA A 296 34.55 -0.04 19.19
C ALA A 296 35.93 0.09 19.87
N PRO A 297 37.05 0.00 19.13
CA PRO A 297 38.33 0.42 19.66
C PRO A 297 38.29 1.94 19.92
N GLY A 298 38.29 2.35 21.19
CA GLY A 298 38.74 3.68 21.59
C GLY A 298 37.78 4.88 21.53
N ARG A 299 36.45 4.74 21.44
CA ARG A 299 35.52 5.88 21.58
C ARG A 299 34.48 5.70 22.69
N ALA A 300 34.48 6.64 23.62
CA ALA A 300 33.54 6.72 24.73
C ALA A 300 32.09 6.91 24.24
N ALA A 301 31.21 6.04 24.74
CA ALA A 301 29.77 6.21 24.93
C ALA A 301 29.01 7.15 23.97
N CYS A 302 28.81 6.72 22.72
CA CYS A 302 27.56 7.06 22.01
C CYS A 302 26.48 6.06 22.45
N GLY A 303 25.35 6.58 22.93
CA GLY A 303 24.40 5.89 23.82
C GLY A 303 23.70 4.62 23.31
N ARG A 304 23.94 4.13 22.09
CA ARG A 304 23.45 2.83 21.60
C ARG A 304 24.40 2.25 20.55
N ALA A 305 25.02 1.11 20.87
CA ALA A 305 25.86 0.39 19.91
C ALA A 305 25.01 -0.15 18.74
N PRO A 306 25.50 -0.08 17.50
CA PRO A 306 24.85 -0.71 16.35
C PRO A 306 24.72 -2.21 16.60
N ARG A 307 23.50 -2.76 16.42
CA ARG A 307 23.24 -4.20 16.59
C ARG A 307 23.10 -4.88 15.24
N LEU A 308 23.90 -5.92 15.03
CA LEU A 308 23.69 -6.88 13.95
C LEU A 308 22.38 -7.65 14.20
N GLN A 309 21.50 -7.67 13.22
CA GLN A 309 20.24 -8.42 13.25
C GLN A 309 20.24 -9.47 12.14
N ARG A 310 19.89 -10.70 12.51
CA ARG A 310 19.56 -11.76 11.55
C ARG A 310 18.23 -11.43 10.88
N HIS A 311 18.19 -11.46 9.55
CA HIS A 311 16.95 -11.36 8.77
C HIS A 311 16.95 -12.44 7.69
N GLY A 312 15.99 -13.37 7.73
CA GLY A 312 15.69 -14.30 6.63
C GLY A 312 16.66 -15.49 6.41
N ARG A 313 16.20 -16.67 6.82
CA ARG A 313 16.01 -17.90 6.01
C ARG A 313 15.05 -18.77 6.82
N LEU A 314 13.77 -18.83 6.44
CA LEU A 314 12.84 -19.84 6.96
C LEU A 314 13.19 -21.15 6.24
N ALA A 315 13.84 -22.07 6.94
CA ALA A 315 14.01 -23.42 6.42
C ALA A 315 12.63 -24.09 6.44
N LEU A 316 12.01 -24.26 5.27
CA LEU A 316 10.88 -25.16 5.12
C LEU A 316 11.37 -26.56 5.52
N ARG A 317 10.87 -27.11 6.65
CA ARG A 317 11.00 -28.54 6.93
C ARG A 317 10.20 -29.29 5.87
N ARG A 318 10.88 -29.84 4.85
CA ARG A 318 10.29 -30.89 4.03
C ARG A 318 10.05 -32.14 4.89
N PRO A 319 8.93 -32.86 4.73
CA PRO A 319 8.80 -34.22 5.24
C PRO A 319 9.87 -35.12 4.63
N ARG A 320 10.41 -36.02 5.45
CA ARG A 320 11.49 -36.96 5.13
C ARG A 320 11.16 -37.83 3.91
N ALA A 321 12.00 -37.76 2.87
CA ALA A 321 12.48 -38.93 2.13
C ALA A 321 13.68 -38.55 1.23
N ALA A 322 14.73 -39.37 1.32
CA ALA A 322 15.92 -39.51 0.46
C ALA A 322 17.12 -38.53 0.60
N PRO A 323 18.37 -39.05 0.64
CA PRO A 323 19.60 -38.29 0.83
C PRO A 323 20.32 -37.97 -0.50
N ARG A 324 20.94 -36.78 -0.59
CA ARG A 324 22.21 -36.47 -1.29
C ARG A 324 22.49 -34.96 -1.23
N GLY A 325 23.69 -34.60 -0.76
CA GLY A 325 24.31 -33.27 -0.89
C GLY A 325 23.79 -32.17 0.05
N GLN A 326 24.34 -32.08 1.27
CA GLN A 326 24.18 -30.88 2.10
C GLN A 326 25.04 -29.75 1.50
N ALA A 327 24.41 -28.79 0.82
CA ALA A 327 25.03 -27.48 0.61
C ALA A 327 24.95 -26.68 1.92
N PRO A 328 26.05 -26.07 2.41
CA PRO A 328 26.01 -25.26 3.63
C PRO A 328 25.06 -24.07 3.42
N GLY A 329 24.08 -23.93 4.32
CA GLY A 329 23.14 -22.83 4.28
C GLY A 329 23.82 -21.52 4.64
N HIS A 330 23.81 -20.54 3.74
CA HIS A 330 24.17 -19.15 4.07
C HIS A 330 22.98 -18.45 4.74
N GLY A 331 23.24 -17.76 5.84
CA GLY A 331 22.32 -16.82 6.47
C GLY A 331 22.66 -15.37 6.09
N LEU A 332 21.69 -14.47 6.21
CA LEU A 332 21.89 -13.05 5.97
C LEU A 332 22.00 -12.29 7.28
N CYS A 333 23.04 -11.47 7.40
CA CYS A 333 23.26 -10.58 8.55
C CYS A 333 23.21 -9.11 8.09
N ARG A 334 22.51 -8.27 8.86
CA ARG A 334 22.31 -6.85 8.54
C ARG A 334 22.52 -5.98 9.77
N ALA A 335 23.25 -4.87 9.63
CA ALA A 335 23.19 -3.76 10.57
C ALA A 335 22.31 -2.65 9.98
N ARG A 336 21.44 -2.04 10.79
CA ARG A 336 20.57 -0.94 10.38
C ARG A 336 20.39 0.09 11.50
N ALA A 337 20.19 1.35 11.11
CA ALA A 337 19.58 2.34 11.99
C ALA A 337 18.15 1.90 12.34
N GLY A 338 17.73 2.07 13.60
CA GLY A 338 16.45 1.50 14.06
C GLY A 338 15.71 2.39 15.06
N LEU A 339 14.50 2.79 14.67
CA LEU A 339 13.43 3.18 15.60
C LEU A 339 12.51 1.96 15.78
N PHE A 340 12.52 1.37 16.98
CA PHE A 340 11.74 0.16 17.24
C PHE A 340 10.25 0.48 17.41
N THR A 341 9.39 -0.06 16.54
CA THR A 341 7.98 -0.27 16.85
C THR A 341 7.83 -1.53 17.69
N ARG A 342 7.05 -1.42 18.77
CA ARG A 342 6.85 -2.46 19.80
C ARG A 342 6.25 -3.72 19.17
N ARG A 343 7.00 -4.83 19.12
CA ARG A 343 6.46 -6.15 18.74
C ARG A 343 5.46 -6.60 19.80
N ASN A 344 4.17 -6.62 19.46
CA ASN A 344 3.14 -7.22 20.29
C ASN A 344 3.22 -8.75 20.16
N ARG A 345 3.90 -9.42 21.11
CA ARG A 345 3.91 -10.89 21.20
C ARG A 345 2.62 -11.34 21.89
N GLY A 346 1.53 -11.42 21.12
CA GLY A 346 0.30 -12.09 21.55
C GLY A 346 0.53 -13.61 21.56
N ARG A 347 0.67 -14.19 22.76
CA ARG A 347 0.52 -15.63 22.99
C ARG A 347 -0.96 -15.98 22.82
N GLY A 348 -1.29 -16.76 21.80
CA GLY A 348 -2.61 -17.35 21.62
C GLY A 348 -2.49 -18.78 21.09
N ARG A 349 -2.20 -19.74 21.98
CA ARG A 349 -2.37 -21.17 21.68
C ARG A 349 -3.87 -21.46 21.74
N GLN A 350 -4.56 -21.53 20.61
CA GLN A 350 -5.90 -22.09 20.54
C GLN A 350 -5.79 -23.56 20.16
N ARG A 351 -6.05 -24.44 21.14
CA ARG A 351 -6.18 -25.89 20.95
C ARG A 351 -7.48 -26.13 20.17
N GLN A 352 -7.39 -26.64 18.95
CA GLN A 352 -8.54 -27.28 18.30
C GLN A 352 -8.84 -28.58 19.04
N ARG A 353 -9.99 -28.65 19.71
CA ARG A 353 -10.58 -29.91 20.18
C ARG A 353 -11.50 -30.41 19.08
N HIS A 354 -11.14 -31.53 18.46
CA HIS A 354 -12.08 -32.35 17.70
C HIS A 354 -13.18 -32.84 18.64
N ARG A 355 -14.44 -32.56 18.31
CA ARG A 355 -15.59 -33.32 18.81
C ARG A 355 -16.23 -34.01 17.63
N HIS A 356 -16.18 -35.35 17.67
CA HIS A 356 -17.03 -36.22 16.88
C HIS A 356 -18.50 -35.95 17.23
N ALA A 357 -19.32 -35.69 16.22
CA ALA A 357 -20.77 -35.81 16.34
C ALA A 357 -21.20 -36.99 15.44
N ARG A 358 -21.71 -38.03 16.12
CA ARG A 358 -22.34 -39.20 15.53
C ARG A 358 -23.64 -38.79 14.84
N GLY A 359 -23.91 -39.45 13.71
CA GLY A 359 -25.00 -39.10 12.82
C GLY A 359 -26.39 -39.46 13.28
N ARG A 360 -27.37 -39.02 12.49
CA ARG A 360 -28.70 -39.58 12.31
C ARG A 360 -29.20 -39.17 10.93
N ALA A 361 -29.45 -40.16 10.08
CA ALA A 361 -30.14 -40.01 8.80
C ALA A 361 -31.65 -39.76 9.03
N PRO A 362 -32.34 -39.21 8.02
CA PRO A 362 -33.53 -39.93 7.57
C PRO A 362 -33.72 -39.94 6.04
N ARG A 363 -33.93 -41.18 5.56
CA ARG A 363 -34.98 -41.67 4.65
C ARG A 363 -35.27 -40.93 3.33
N HIS A 364 -34.91 -41.63 2.26
CA HIS A 364 -35.43 -41.54 0.90
C HIS A 364 -36.97 -41.66 0.80
N ARG A 365 -37.57 -40.77 0.00
CA ARG A 365 -38.67 -41.01 -0.95
C ARG A 365 -38.26 -40.22 -2.21
N GLY A 366 -38.10 -40.78 -3.40
CA GLY A 366 -39.03 -41.67 -4.11
C GLY A 366 -39.87 -40.79 -5.05
N GLY A 367 -39.36 -40.50 -6.25
CA GLY A 367 -40.02 -39.64 -7.22
C GLY A 367 -39.38 -39.72 -8.61
N GLN A 368 -39.75 -40.78 -9.34
CA GLN A 368 -39.50 -40.94 -10.77
C GLN A 368 -40.24 -39.85 -11.57
N ARG A 369 -39.62 -39.29 -12.61
CA ARG A 369 -40.32 -38.77 -13.78
C ARG A 369 -39.40 -38.72 -15.00
N ALA A 370 -40.05 -38.96 -16.12
CA ALA A 370 -39.55 -39.56 -17.34
C ALA A 370 -38.78 -38.62 -18.27
N ALA A 371 -37.97 -39.24 -19.11
CA ALA A 371 -37.33 -38.67 -20.29
C ALA A 371 -38.34 -38.27 -21.36
N ARG A 372 -38.01 -37.23 -22.14
CA ARG A 372 -38.12 -37.23 -23.62
C ARG A 372 -37.27 -36.11 -24.25
N PRO A 373 -36.67 -36.34 -25.43
CA PRO A 373 -35.77 -35.40 -26.11
C PRO A 373 -36.46 -34.64 -27.25
N HIS A 374 -35.97 -33.43 -27.57
CA HIS A 374 -36.16 -32.74 -28.85
C HIS A 374 -34.83 -32.03 -29.14
N ALA A 375 -34.03 -32.46 -30.11
CA ALA A 375 -34.17 -32.31 -31.57
C ALA A 375 -33.42 -31.07 -32.08
N LEU A 376 -32.44 -31.36 -32.94
CA LEU A 376 -31.59 -30.47 -33.71
C LEU A 376 -32.38 -29.56 -34.64
N ALA A 377 -31.94 -28.32 -34.80
CA ALA A 377 -32.21 -27.53 -36.00
C ALA A 377 -30.94 -26.78 -36.43
N ALA A 378 -30.43 -27.16 -37.59
CA ALA A 378 -29.37 -26.50 -38.31
C ALA A 378 -29.91 -25.24 -39.02
N GLY A 379 -29.16 -24.15 -38.99
CA GLY A 379 -29.40 -22.94 -39.77
C GLY A 379 -28.13 -22.51 -40.50
N ARG A 380 -28.11 -22.75 -41.81
CA ARG A 380 -27.11 -22.27 -42.78
C ARG A 380 -27.42 -20.83 -43.21
N GLY A 381 -26.37 -20.11 -43.63
CA GLY A 381 -26.44 -18.93 -44.52
C GLY A 381 -26.32 -17.59 -43.78
N GLY A 382 -25.54 -16.60 -44.22
CA GLY A 382 -24.90 -16.42 -45.51
C GLY A 382 -23.76 -15.40 -45.46
N ARG A 383 -22.93 -15.49 -46.49
CA ARG A 383 -21.83 -14.60 -46.84
C ARG A 383 -22.38 -13.24 -47.26
N SER A 384 -21.69 -12.15 -46.88
CA SER A 384 -21.62 -10.93 -47.70
C SER A 384 -20.25 -10.28 -47.54
N ARG A 385 -19.71 -9.90 -48.71
CA ARG A 385 -18.37 -9.40 -48.98
C ARG A 385 -18.27 -7.87 -48.80
N SER A 386 -17.01 -7.41 -48.80
CA SER A 386 -16.54 -6.09 -49.25
C SER A 386 -16.64 -4.98 -48.18
N ARG A 387 -15.68 -4.07 -47.98
CA ARG A 387 -14.64 -3.48 -48.83
C ARG A 387 -13.45 -3.01 -47.96
N ARG A 388 -12.22 -3.16 -48.47
CA ARG A 388 -11.07 -2.27 -48.18
C ARG A 388 -11.29 -0.92 -48.91
N PRO A 389 -10.78 0.20 -48.39
CA PRO A 389 -9.47 0.72 -48.84
C PRO A 389 -8.74 1.42 -47.65
N ASP A 390 -7.55 2.01 -47.70
CA ASP A 390 -6.50 2.20 -48.69
C ASP A 390 -5.23 2.47 -47.86
N GLU A 391 -4.08 2.06 -48.35
CA GLU A 391 -2.78 2.46 -47.82
C GLU A 391 -2.47 3.87 -48.33
N SER A 392 -2.11 4.79 -47.44
CA SER A 392 -1.46 6.04 -47.84
C SER A 392 -0.28 6.33 -46.92
N HIS A 393 0.90 6.17 -47.50
CA HIS A 393 2.17 6.64 -47.01
C HIS A 393 2.13 8.14 -46.72
N ALA A 394 2.41 8.55 -45.47
CA ALA A 394 2.78 9.92 -45.14
C ALA A 394 4.26 9.97 -44.76
N ARG A 395 5.01 10.67 -45.61
CA ARG A 395 6.46 10.90 -45.54
C ARG A 395 6.80 11.77 -44.33
N LEU A 396 7.86 11.38 -43.62
CA LEU A 396 8.55 12.19 -42.61
C LEU A 396 9.20 13.40 -43.30
N GLY A 397 8.71 14.60 -42.99
CA GLY A 397 9.34 15.87 -43.35
C GLY A 397 10.30 16.31 -42.25
N HIS A 398 11.59 16.37 -42.58
CA HIS A 398 12.62 17.10 -41.83
C HIS A 398 12.47 18.60 -42.08
N PRO A 399 12.43 19.46 -41.04
CA PRO A 399 12.80 20.86 -41.19
C PRO A 399 14.31 21.05 -41.00
N GLY A 400 14.91 21.73 -41.98
CA GLY A 400 16.34 21.90 -42.14
C GLY A 400 17.01 22.85 -41.14
N ARG A 401 18.31 22.60 -40.96
CA ARG A 401 19.29 23.54 -40.42
C ARG A 401 19.45 24.73 -41.35
N ALA A 402 19.40 25.95 -40.79
CA ALA A 402 20.01 27.14 -41.38
C ALA A 402 21.34 27.45 -40.65
N PRO A 403 22.39 27.95 -41.35
CA PRO A 403 23.69 28.25 -40.76
C PRO A 403 23.89 29.74 -40.43
N GLY A 404 24.67 29.99 -39.37
CA GLY A 404 25.47 31.22 -39.14
C GLY A 404 24.80 32.35 -38.31
N PRO A 405 25.59 33.32 -37.79
CA PRO A 405 26.97 33.63 -38.12
C PRO A 405 27.98 33.55 -36.96
N ARG A 406 29.26 33.57 -37.35
CA ARG A 406 30.44 33.83 -36.53
C ARG A 406 30.42 35.27 -36.00
N VAL A 407 30.74 35.46 -34.71
CA VAL A 407 31.68 36.45 -34.16
C VAL A 407 32.37 35.81 -32.98
#